data_AF-A0AAV3R1G1-F1
#
_entry.id   AF-A0AAV3R1G1-F1
#
_cell.length_a   1.000
_cell.length_b   1.000
_cell.length_c   1.000
_cell.angle_alpha   90.00
_cell.angle_beta   90.00
_cell.angle_gamma   90.00
#
_symmetry.space_group_name_H-M   'P 1'
#
loop_
_entity.id
_entity.type
_entity.pdbx_description
1 polymer ?
#
loop_
_entity_poly.entity_id
_entity_poly.type
_entity_poly.pdbx_seq_one_letter_code
_entity_poly.pdbx_strand_id
1 'polypeptide(L)'
;MDVISKYPAIFRVVGGPGVPPMVTLTRKAEQIAASESEAREDMGPLLVKNLRKLLMLSVDCMVPLETIELIRDELGLPGDFKKVLVPKYPHFFTVKDVHGRAHLCLENWDSSLAVTAREERFAEAGGLEPGGHLRKGKISKDGNFSGPFAFRSKSSKESDRGALSGRGDTSLCSRILFSRAIL
;
A
#
# COMPACT_ATOMS: atom_id res chain seq x y z
N MET A 1 -0.57 37.42 4.11
CA MET A 1 -1.16 36.96 5.39
C MET A 1 -0.11 36.17 6.13
N ASP A 2 0.18 36.57 7.37
CA ASP A 2 1.24 35.99 8.19
C ASP A 2 0.85 34.58 8.66
N VAL A 3 1.75 33.60 8.50
CA VAL A 3 1.48 32.18 8.81
C VAL A 3 1.34 31.97 10.32
N ILE A 4 2.03 32.79 11.11
CA ILE A 4 2.11 32.66 12.57
C ILE A 4 0.75 32.90 13.23
N SER A 5 -0.01 33.89 12.76
CA SER A 5 -1.32 34.23 13.33
C SER A 5 -2.42 33.22 12.97
N LYS A 6 -2.21 32.41 11.92
CA LYS A 6 -3.15 31.37 11.51
C LYS A 6 -3.10 30.11 12.38
N TYR A 7 -1.96 29.85 13.03
CA TYR A 7 -1.73 28.59 13.76
C TYR A 7 -1.22 28.82 15.20
N PRO A 8 -2.02 29.45 16.08
CA PRO A 8 -1.64 29.74 17.48
C PRO A 8 -1.45 28.48 18.34
N ALA A 9 -1.97 27.33 17.89
CA ALA A 9 -1.74 26.05 18.54
C ALA A 9 -0.32 25.50 18.31
N ILE A 10 0.33 25.92 17.22
CA ILE A 10 1.65 25.42 16.79
C ILE A 10 2.73 26.44 17.14
N PHE A 11 2.50 27.71 16.81
CA PHE A 11 3.47 28.78 16.97
C PHE A 11 3.08 29.75 18.08
N ARG A 12 4.09 30.21 18.81
CA ARG A 12 4.00 31.28 19.81
C ARG A 12 5.04 32.34 19.48
N VAL A 13 4.63 33.60 19.56
CA VAL A 13 5.57 34.72 19.53
C VAL A 13 5.99 35.04 20.96
N VAL A 14 7.30 35.04 21.19
CA VAL A 14 7.92 35.46 22.44
C VAL A 14 8.67 36.76 22.15
N GLY A 15 8.38 37.80 22.91
CA GLY A 15 9.02 39.11 22.74
C GLY A 15 8.58 40.06 23.84
N GLY A 16 9.47 40.95 24.25
CA GLY A 16 9.24 41.93 25.31
C GLY A 16 9.91 43.26 24.99
N PRO A 17 9.78 44.28 25.85
CA PRO A 17 10.39 45.58 25.63
C PRO A 17 11.91 45.45 25.46
N GLY A 18 12.44 45.88 24.31
CA GLY A 18 13.87 45.81 23.99
C GLY A 18 14.38 44.45 23.48
N VAL A 19 13.50 43.44 23.34
CA VAL A 19 13.87 42.12 22.80
C VAL A 19 13.16 41.91 21.46
N PRO A 20 13.88 41.57 20.37
CA PRO A 20 13.27 41.26 19.09
C PRO A 20 12.26 40.10 19.22
N PRO A 21 11.10 40.16 18.54
CA PRO A 21 10.13 39.09 18.57
C PRO A 21 10.73 37.81 17.96
N MET A 22 10.68 36.72 18.72
CA MET A 22 11.11 35.39 18.32
C MET A 22 9.89 34.47 18.21
N VAL A 23 9.88 33.61 17.20
CA VAL A 23 8.84 32.60 17.02
C VAL A 23 9.35 31.28 17.57
N THR A 24 8.62 30.69 18.50
CA THR A 24 8.91 29.36 19.05
C THR A 24 7.73 28.44 18.86
N LEU A 25 7.97 27.13 18.95
CA LEU A 25 6.89 26.17 19.01
C LEU A 25 6.18 26.26 20.38
N THR A 26 4.92 25.85 20.41
CA THR A 26 4.24 25.59 21.69
C THR A 26 4.77 24.29 22.29
N ARG A 27 4.68 24.13 23.63
CA ARG A 27 5.07 22.89 24.31
C ARG A 27 4.45 21.63 23.70
N LYS A 28 3.19 21.72 23.23
CA LYS A 28 2.53 20.61 22.55
C LYS A 28 3.18 20.30 21.19
N ALA A 29 3.47 21.33 20.39
CA ALA A 29 4.13 21.17 19.10
C ALA A 29 5.57 20.63 19.25
N GLU A 30 6.30 21.05 20.28
CA GLU A 30 7.63 20.51 20.60
C GLU A 30 7.57 19.02 20.97
N GLN A 31 6.59 18.62 21.79
CA GLN A 31 6.39 17.21 22.14
C GLN A 31 6.07 16.36 20.92
N ILE A 32 5.20 16.85 20.03
CA ILE A 32 4.86 16.15 18.78
C ILE A 32 6.10 16.01 17.90
N ALA A 33 6.86 17.09 17.71
CA ALA A 33 8.10 17.08 16.92
C ALA A 33 9.13 16.11 17.50
N ALA A 34 9.24 15.99 18.82
CA ALA A 34 10.12 15.02 19.46
C ALA A 34 9.68 13.57 19.21
N SER A 35 8.37 13.27 19.30
CA SER A 35 7.80 11.94 19.04
C SER A 35 7.76 11.53 17.57
N GLU A 36 7.98 12.46 16.64
CA GLU A 36 7.88 12.20 15.21
C GLU A 36 8.87 11.12 14.75
N SER A 37 10.10 11.13 15.28
CA SER A 37 11.13 10.17 14.90
C SER A 37 10.74 8.72 15.24
N GLU A 38 10.25 8.49 16.45
CA GLU A 38 9.76 7.19 16.93
C GLU A 38 8.56 6.73 16.08
N ALA A 39 7.58 7.61 15.85
CA ALA A 39 6.43 7.29 15.01
C ALA A 39 6.83 6.92 13.56
N ARG A 40 7.89 7.54 13.01
CA ARG A 40 8.41 7.20 11.67
C ARG A 40 9.05 5.82 11.64
N GLU A 41 9.72 5.42 12.72
CA GLU A 41 10.30 4.09 12.84
C GLU A 41 9.21 3.01 12.96
N ASP A 42 8.19 3.26 13.78
CA ASP A 42 7.04 2.38 13.97
C ASP A 42 6.23 2.16 12.69
N MET A 43 6.20 3.16 11.80
CA MET A 43 5.54 3.05 10.50
C MET A 43 6.31 2.18 9.48
N GLY A 44 7.59 1.88 9.73
CA GLY A 44 8.45 1.13 8.82
C GLY A 44 7.83 -0.19 8.30
N PRO A 45 7.34 -1.10 9.17
CA PRO A 45 6.70 -2.34 8.76
C PRO A 45 5.48 -2.14 7.85
N LEU A 46 4.69 -1.09 8.09
CA LEU A 46 3.52 -0.77 7.26
C LEU A 46 3.95 -0.33 5.86
N LEU A 47 4.97 0.52 5.77
CA LEU A 47 5.53 0.97 4.50
C LEU A 47 6.09 -0.20 3.69
N VAL A 48 6.81 -1.12 4.35
CA VAL A 48 7.32 -2.34 3.73
C VAL A 48 6.17 -3.21 3.23
N LYS A 49 5.12 -3.41 4.02
CA LYS A 49 3.93 -4.17 3.62
C LYS A 49 3.27 -3.56 2.38
N ASN A 50 3.11 -2.23 2.35
CA ASN A 50 2.50 -1.52 1.23
C ASN A 50 3.36 -1.64 -0.04
N LEU A 51 4.67 -1.46 0.09
CA LEU A 51 5.60 -1.58 -1.03
C LEU A 51 5.66 -3.01 -1.59
N ARG A 52 5.65 -4.03 -0.71
CA ARG A 52 5.54 -5.44 -1.13
C ARG A 52 4.24 -5.68 -1.89
N LYS A 53 3.10 -5.24 -1.38
CA LYS A 53 1.80 -5.36 -2.07
C LYS A 53 1.80 -4.67 -3.43
N LEU A 54 2.37 -3.46 -3.53
CA LEU A 54 2.50 -2.74 -4.80
C LEU A 54 3.30 -3.56 -5.82
N LEU A 55 4.46 -4.08 -5.42
CA LEU A 55 5.28 -4.91 -6.29
C LEU A 55 4.54 -6.20 -6.68
N MET A 56 3.85 -6.85 -5.75
CA MET A 56 3.02 -8.04 -6.03
C MET A 56 1.91 -7.79 -7.05
N LEU A 57 1.41 -6.55 -7.13
CA LEU A 57 0.40 -6.11 -8.11
C LEU A 57 1.02 -5.62 -9.43
N SER A 58 2.35 -5.63 -9.54
CA SER A 58 3.07 -5.13 -10.71
C SER A 58 3.55 -6.26 -11.59
N VAL A 59 3.68 -5.99 -12.89
CA VAL A 59 4.22 -6.97 -13.84
C VAL A 59 5.62 -7.39 -13.41
N ASP A 60 5.89 -8.70 -13.46
CA ASP A 60 7.16 -9.31 -13.06
C ASP A 60 7.63 -8.96 -11.63
N CYS A 61 6.71 -8.55 -10.76
CA CYS A 61 6.97 -8.13 -9.38
C CYS A 61 8.01 -7.00 -9.26
N MET A 62 8.04 -6.11 -10.25
CA MET A 62 9.03 -5.04 -10.33
C MET A 62 8.43 -3.72 -10.83
N VAL A 63 8.98 -2.61 -10.35
CA VAL A 63 8.55 -1.25 -10.72
C VAL A 63 9.79 -0.35 -10.85
N PRO A 64 9.86 0.54 -11.88
CA PRO A 64 10.93 1.52 -11.97
C PRO A 64 11.01 2.38 -10.70
N LEU A 65 12.23 2.62 -10.20
CA LEU A 65 12.41 3.44 -9.00
C LEU A 65 11.90 4.88 -9.17
N GLU A 66 12.01 5.42 -10.38
CA GLU A 66 11.47 6.74 -10.75
C GLU A 66 9.95 6.81 -10.58
N THR A 67 9.24 5.73 -10.91
CA THR A 67 7.78 5.65 -10.74
C THR A 67 7.41 5.63 -9.27
N ILE A 68 8.13 4.86 -8.44
CA ILE A 68 7.90 4.83 -6.99
C ILE A 68 8.21 6.20 -6.38
N GLU A 69 9.24 6.90 -6.86
CA GLU A 69 9.59 8.24 -6.43
C GLU A 69 8.51 9.27 -6.77
N LEU A 70 7.85 9.14 -7.92
CA LEU A 70 6.73 10.00 -8.31
C LEU A 70 5.51 9.86 -7.38
N ILE A 71 5.22 8.63 -6.93
CA ILE A 71 4.08 8.34 -6.04
C ILE A 71 4.48 8.20 -4.56
N ARG A 72 5.69 8.61 -4.22
CA ARG A 72 6.30 8.40 -2.90
C ARG A 72 5.43 8.93 -1.77
N ASP A 73 4.92 10.14 -1.94
CA ASP A 73 4.16 10.84 -0.91
C ASP A 73 2.79 10.17 -0.67
N GLU A 74 2.16 9.63 -1.73
CA GLU A 74 0.92 8.83 -1.65
C GLU A 74 1.15 7.48 -0.94
N LEU A 75 2.35 6.92 -1.06
CA LEU A 75 2.74 5.69 -0.36
C LEU A 75 3.22 5.93 1.08
N GLY A 76 3.34 7.20 1.51
CA GLY A 76 3.90 7.58 2.81
C GLY A 76 5.39 7.27 2.95
N LEU A 77 6.11 7.11 1.83
CA LEU A 77 7.53 6.76 1.85
C LEU A 77 8.41 7.98 2.21
N PRO A 78 9.49 7.80 2.99
CA PRO A 78 10.46 8.86 3.23
C PRO A 78 11.12 9.34 1.94
N GLY A 79 11.49 10.63 1.88
CA GLY A 79 12.22 11.21 0.74
C GLY A 79 13.45 10.38 0.31
N ASP A 80 14.15 9.82 1.30
CA ASP A 80 15.36 9.01 1.12
C ASP A 80 15.11 7.49 1.17
N PHE A 81 13.90 7.02 0.87
CA PHE A 81 13.54 5.59 1.00
C PHE A 81 14.50 4.66 0.24
N LYS A 82 15.05 5.09 -0.91
CA LYS A 82 16.02 4.32 -1.71
C LYS A 82 17.30 4.01 -0.92
N LYS A 83 17.73 4.92 -0.05
CA LYS A 83 18.97 4.81 0.72
C LYS A 83 18.76 4.25 2.12
N VAL A 84 17.58 4.47 2.70
CA VAL A 84 17.29 4.10 4.09
C VAL A 84 16.40 2.85 4.15
N LEU A 85 15.27 2.85 3.45
CA LEU A 85 14.27 1.79 3.55
C LEU A 85 14.70 0.53 2.79
N VAL A 86 15.10 0.67 1.52
CA VAL A 86 15.45 -0.49 0.67
C VAL A 86 16.60 -1.30 1.27
N PRO A 87 17.73 -0.71 1.71
CA PRO A 87 18.83 -1.48 2.30
C PRO A 87 18.51 -2.07 3.67
N LYS A 88 17.51 -1.54 4.40
CA LYS A 88 17.06 -2.08 5.69
C LYS A 88 16.29 -3.39 5.53
N TYR A 89 15.76 -3.68 4.34
CA TYR A 89 14.95 -4.86 4.05
C TYR A 89 15.44 -5.65 2.82
N PRO A 90 16.69 -6.14 2.83
CA PRO A 90 17.29 -6.83 1.68
C PRO A 90 16.62 -8.16 1.35
N HIS A 91 15.92 -8.76 2.33
CA HIS A 91 15.17 -10.01 2.12
C HIS A 91 13.89 -9.81 1.29
N PHE A 92 13.39 -8.57 1.21
CA PHE A 92 12.18 -8.25 0.46
C PHE A 92 12.49 -7.55 -0.85
N PHE A 93 13.48 -6.67 -0.86
CA PHE A 93 13.73 -5.76 -1.98
C PHE A 93 15.14 -5.91 -2.54
N THR A 94 15.23 -5.94 -3.87
CA THR A 94 16.47 -5.80 -4.62
C THR A 94 16.31 -4.73 -5.67
N VAL A 95 17.39 -4.00 -5.95
CA VAL A 95 17.44 -3.06 -7.07
C VAL A 95 18.13 -3.74 -8.25
N LYS A 96 17.46 -3.82 -9.40
CA LYS A 96 18.00 -4.41 -10.64
C LYS A 96 18.03 -3.35 -11.74
N ASP A 97 19.11 -3.34 -12.52
CA ASP A 97 19.15 -2.52 -13.74
C ASP A 97 18.47 -3.28 -14.89
N VAL A 98 17.49 -2.64 -15.51
CA VAL A 98 16.71 -3.21 -16.61
C VAL A 98 16.62 -2.13 -17.69
N HIS A 99 17.33 -2.37 -18.79
CA HIS A 99 17.50 -1.43 -19.91
C HIS A 99 18.05 -0.05 -19.48
N GLY A 100 19.04 -0.01 -18.58
CA GLY A 100 19.65 1.24 -18.11
C GLY A 100 18.79 2.04 -17.13
N ARG A 101 17.72 1.42 -16.60
CA ARG A 101 16.86 2.01 -15.57
C ARG A 101 16.83 1.11 -14.35
N ALA A 102 16.99 1.71 -13.19
CA ALA A 102 16.92 1.00 -11.92
C ALA A 102 15.46 0.68 -11.55
N HIS A 103 15.18 -0.59 -11.31
CA HIS A 103 13.89 -1.09 -10.88
C HIS A 103 13.99 -1.67 -9.48
N LEU A 104 12.96 -1.44 -8.67
CA LEU A 104 12.78 -2.14 -7.42
C LEU A 104 12.04 -3.45 -7.70
N CYS A 105 12.61 -4.56 -7.26
CA CYS A 105 12.08 -5.91 -7.45
C CYS A 105 11.76 -6.53 -6.10
N LEU A 106 10.69 -7.33 -6.06
CA LEU A 106 10.37 -8.18 -4.93
C LEU A 106 11.12 -9.51 -5.05
N GLU A 107 11.89 -9.87 -4.03
CA GLU A 107 12.63 -11.16 -4.01
C GLU A 107 11.72 -12.33 -3.61
N ASN A 108 10.89 -12.14 -2.58
CA ASN A 108 10.09 -13.21 -2.02
C ASN A 108 8.59 -12.86 -2.01
N TRP A 109 7.83 -13.59 -2.84
CA TRP A 109 6.38 -13.54 -2.83
C TRP A 109 5.82 -14.07 -1.51
N ASP A 110 4.79 -13.42 -1.00
CA ASP A 110 4.15 -13.78 0.26
C ASP A 110 2.63 -13.80 0.10
N SER A 111 2.11 -15.01 0.00
CA SER A 111 0.68 -15.25 -0.20
C SER A 111 -0.19 -14.75 0.96
N SER A 112 0.37 -14.52 2.15
CA SER A 112 -0.39 -13.92 3.26
C SER A 112 -0.71 -12.45 3.02
N LEU A 113 0.07 -11.76 2.17
CA LEU A 113 -0.19 -10.40 1.76
C LEU A 113 -1.19 -10.29 0.60
N ALA A 114 -1.38 -11.37 -0.15
CA ALA A 114 -2.34 -11.48 -1.24
C ALA A 114 -3.77 -11.71 -0.72
N VAL A 115 -4.17 -10.87 0.23
CA VAL A 115 -5.51 -10.84 0.83
C VAL A 115 -6.03 -9.43 0.66
N THR A 116 -7.21 -9.31 0.07
CA THR A 116 -7.89 -8.05 -0.14
C THR A 116 -8.44 -7.53 1.19
N ALA A 117 -8.59 -6.21 1.32
CA ALA A 117 -9.24 -5.61 2.50
C ALA A 117 -10.67 -6.14 2.71
N ARG A 118 -11.32 -6.66 1.65
CA ARG A 118 -12.63 -7.29 1.70
C ARG A 118 -12.57 -8.66 2.37
N GLU A 119 -11.60 -9.49 2.00
CA GLU A 119 -11.41 -10.81 2.60
C GLU A 119 -10.98 -10.71 4.06
N GLU A 120 -10.11 -9.76 4.40
CA GLU A 120 -9.69 -9.49 5.77
C GLU A 120 -10.89 -9.14 6.66
N ARG A 121 -11.73 -8.18 6.24
CA ARG A 121 -12.97 -7.81 6.94
C ARG A 121 -13.98 -8.94 7.05
N PHE A 122 -14.07 -9.80 6.04
CA PHE A 122 -14.97 -10.96 6.08
C PHE A 122 -14.50 -12.00 7.10
N ALA A 123 -13.19 -12.23 7.20
CA ALA A 123 -12.62 -13.09 8.22
C ALA A 123 -12.89 -12.55 9.64
N GLU A 124 -12.78 -11.23 9.83
CA GLU A 124 -13.07 -10.57 11.11
C GLU A 124 -14.55 -10.58 11.50
N ALA A 125 -15.46 -10.48 10.52
CA ALA A 125 -16.90 -10.54 10.74
C ALA A 125 -17.44 -11.97 10.96
N GLY A 126 -16.64 -12.99 10.69
CA GLY A 126 -17.00 -14.41 10.78
C GLY A 126 -16.72 -15.03 12.16
N GLY A 127 -17.46 -14.62 13.19
CA GLY A 127 -17.46 -15.28 14.50
C GLY A 127 -18.35 -16.52 14.54
N LEU A 128 -17.72 -17.70 14.68
CA LEU A 128 -18.16 -18.94 15.36
C LEU A 128 -19.63 -19.41 15.25
N GLU A 129 -19.82 -20.57 14.63
CA GLU A 129 -20.81 -21.58 15.07
C GLU A 129 -20.05 -22.86 15.46
N PRO A 130 -20.40 -23.55 16.57
CA PRO A 130 -19.71 -24.74 17.05
C PRO A 130 -20.09 -25.95 16.18
N GLY A 131 -19.34 -26.18 15.10
CA GLY A 131 -19.67 -27.26 14.17
C GLY A 131 -18.80 -27.32 12.91
N GLY A 132 -17.49 -27.42 13.07
CA GLY A 132 -16.61 -28.25 12.22
C GLY A 132 -16.46 -28.01 10.71
N HIS A 133 -17.10 -27.02 10.09
CA HIS A 133 -16.90 -26.74 8.66
C HIS A 133 -16.59 -25.26 8.43
N LEU A 134 -15.35 -24.96 7.99
CA LEU A 134 -15.05 -23.71 7.30
C LEU A 134 -16.06 -23.59 6.16
N ARG A 135 -17.02 -22.68 6.28
CA ARG A 135 -17.85 -22.26 5.15
C ARG A 135 -16.88 -21.58 4.19
N LYS A 136 -16.30 -22.36 3.27
CA LYS A 136 -15.68 -21.85 2.06
C LYS A 136 -16.74 -20.94 1.45
N GLY A 137 -16.55 -19.62 1.58
CA GLY A 137 -17.52 -18.66 1.09
C GLY A 137 -17.88 -19.07 -0.32
N LYS A 138 -19.18 -19.26 -0.60
CA LYS A 138 -19.65 -19.52 -1.96
C LYS A 138 -19.41 -18.24 -2.75
N ILE A 139 -18.18 -18.07 -3.24
CA ILE A 139 -17.88 -17.04 -4.22
C ILE A 139 -18.69 -17.44 -5.45
N SER A 140 -19.62 -16.57 -5.85
CA SER A 140 -20.45 -16.83 -7.02
C SER A 140 -19.55 -16.91 -8.27
N LYS A 141 -20.03 -17.54 -9.35
CA LYS A 141 -19.24 -17.73 -10.59
C LYS A 141 -18.72 -16.41 -11.20
N ASP A 142 -19.34 -15.29 -10.86
CA ASP A 142 -18.98 -13.92 -11.23
C ASP A 142 -17.93 -13.27 -10.30
N GLY A 143 -17.36 -14.00 -9.34
CA GLY A 143 -16.39 -13.46 -8.38
C GLY A 143 -17.03 -12.61 -7.28
N ASN A 144 -18.35 -12.51 -7.25
CA ASN A 144 -19.06 -11.69 -6.29
C ASN A 144 -19.36 -12.46 -5.00
N PHE A 145 -18.98 -11.91 -3.84
CA PHE A 145 -19.40 -12.42 -2.54
C PHE A 145 -20.85 -12.03 -2.26
N SER A 146 -21.68 -13.00 -1.90
CA SER A 146 -23.02 -12.74 -1.40
C SER A 146 -22.95 -12.04 -0.03
N GLY A 147 -23.52 -10.84 0.08
CA GLY A 147 -23.57 -10.09 1.32
C GLY A 147 -24.06 -8.64 1.10
N PRO A 148 -24.29 -7.88 2.18
CA PRO A 148 -24.79 -6.49 2.09
C PRO A 148 -23.84 -5.55 1.32
N PHE A 149 -22.58 -5.94 1.15
CA PHE A 149 -21.55 -5.20 0.39
C PHE A 149 -21.21 -5.85 -0.96
N ALA A 150 -22.11 -6.67 -1.53
CA ALA A 150 -21.93 -7.26 -2.84
C ALA A 150 -21.89 -6.18 -3.93
N PHE A 151 -20.96 -6.28 -4.87
CA PHE A 151 -20.99 -5.44 -6.07
C PHE A 151 -22.22 -5.83 -6.88
N ARG A 152 -23.17 -4.91 -7.03
CA ARG A 152 -24.35 -5.12 -7.86
C ARG A 152 -23.97 -4.92 -9.32
N SER A 153 -23.45 -5.97 -9.94
CA SER A 153 -23.36 -6.04 -11.39
C SER A 153 -24.78 -5.99 -11.98
N LYS A 154 -25.03 -5.06 -12.92
CA LYS A 154 -26.23 -5.11 -13.76
C LYS A 154 -25.98 -6.18 -14.82
N SER A 155 -26.58 -7.36 -14.67
CA SER A 155 -26.50 -8.42 -15.68
C SER A 155 -27.31 -8.02 -16.92
N SER A 156 -26.65 -7.55 -17.98
CA SER A 156 -27.21 -7.62 -19.33
C SER A 156 -26.92 -9.01 -19.88
N LYS A 157 -27.97 -9.71 -20.29
CA LYS A 157 -27.86 -10.98 -21.00
C LYS A 157 -27.41 -10.68 -22.42
N GLU A 158 -26.24 -11.15 -22.84
CA GLU A 158 -25.90 -11.34 -24.24
C GLU A 158 -25.13 -12.66 -24.36
N SER A 159 -25.76 -13.61 -25.02
CA SER A 159 -25.20 -14.90 -25.40
C SER A 159 -24.58 -14.72 -26.76
N ASP A 160 -23.27 -14.97 -26.93
CA ASP A 160 -22.84 -15.54 -28.20
C ASP A 160 -21.51 -16.30 -28.16
N ARG A 161 -21.51 -17.35 -28.98
CA ARG A 161 -20.43 -18.31 -29.22
C ARG A 161 -19.38 -17.71 -30.15
N GLY A 162 -18.10 -17.99 -29.90
CA GLY A 162 -17.05 -17.74 -30.87
C GLY A 162 -15.67 -18.19 -30.39
N ALA A 163 -15.25 -19.38 -30.78
CA ALA A 163 -13.87 -19.84 -30.70
C ALA A 163 -13.03 -19.21 -31.81
N LEU A 164 -11.76 -18.90 -31.55
CA LEU A 164 -10.58 -18.90 -32.45
C LEU A 164 -9.36 -18.42 -31.63
N SER A 165 -8.37 -19.30 -31.39
CA SER A 165 -7.08 -19.41 -32.09
C SER A 165 -5.98 -18.46 -31.57
N GLY A 166 -4.77 -18.99 -31.34
CA GLY A 166 -3.54 -18.18 -31.34
C GLY A 166 -2.47 -18.56 -30.32
N ARG A 167 -1.35 -19.08 -30.83
CA ARG A 167 -0.09 -19.41 -30.12
C ARG A 167 0.55 -18.19 -29.47
N GLY A 168 1.33 -18.43 -28.42
CA GLY A 168 2.30 -17.48 -27.90
C GLY A 168 2.78 -17.85 -26.50
N ASP A 169 3.79 -18.71 -26.43
CA ASP A 169 4.56 -18.99 -25.23
C ASP A 169 5.22 -17.71 -24.69
N THR A 170 4.68 -17.18 -23.60
CA THR A 170 5.44 -16.40 -22.61
C THR A 170 4.86 -16.72 -21.24
N SER A 171 5.60 -17.51 -20.45
CA SER A 171 5.48 -17.68 -19.00
C SER A 171 4.04 -17.78 -18.44
N LEU A 172 3.50 -18.99 -18.42
CA LEU A 172 2.28 -19.34 -17.68
C LEU A 172 2.36 -19.02 -16.16
N CYS A 173 3.57 -18.77 -15.63
CA CYS A 173 3.76 -18.38 -14.23
C CYS A 173 3.26 -16.95 -13.94
N SER A 174 3.36 -16.00 -14.87
CA SER A 174 3.00 -14.61 -14.59
C SER A 174 1.48 -14.35 -14.62
N ARG A 175 0.72 -15.11 -15.43
CA ARG A 175 -0.74 -14.91 -15.57
C ARG A 175 -1.56 -15.51 -14.43
N ILE A 176 -1.13 -16.65 -13.87
CA ILE A 176 -1.85 -17.29 -12.75
C ILE A 176 -1.65 -16.52 -11.44
N LEU A 177 -0.50 -15.84 -11.28
CA LEU A 177 -0.18 -15.04 -10.09
C LEU A 177 -0.94 -13.70 -10.04
N PHE A 178 -1.20 -13.08 -11.20
CA PHE A 178 -1.97 -11.83 -11.27
C PHE A 178 -3.46 -12.02 -11.00
N SER A 179 -4.04 -13.16 -11.43
CA SER A 179 -5.47 -13.42 -11.25
C SER A 179 -5.91 -13.63 -9.80
N ARG A 180 -5.02 -13.91 -8.85
CA ARG A 180 -5.38 -14.02 -7.41
C ARG A 180 -5.20 -12.73 -6.63
N ALA A 181 -4.50 -11.73 -7.19
CA ALA A 181 -4.30 -10.45 -6.52
C ALA A 181 -5.37 -9.40 -6.88
N ILE A 182 -6.15 -9.65 -7.94
CA ILE A 182 -7.15 -8.71 -8.48
C ILE A 182 -8.61 -9.23 -8.37
N LEU A 183 -8.84 -10.51 -8.06
CA LEU A 183 -10.18 -11.10 -7.94
C LEU A 183 -10.46 -11.63 -6.53
#